data_AF-A0A520Y9X4-F1
#
_entry.id   AF-A0A520Y9X4-F1
#
_cell.length_a   1.000
_cell.length_b   1.000
_cell.length_c   1.000
_cell.angle_alpha   90.00
_cell.angle_beta   90.00
_cell.angle_gamma   90.00
#
_symmetry.space_group_name_H-M   'P 1'
#
loop_
_entity.id
_entity.type
_entity.pdbx_description
1 polymer ?
#
loop_
_entity_poly.entity_id
_entity_poly.type
_entity_poly.pdbx_seq_one_letter_code
_entity_poly.pdbx_strand_id
1 'polypeptide(L)' 'ASALFYKVKGNAALSGKRSFLVNAGNITRLQVGPFVSRAAANAACSRLQQSGQACFPVKVN' A
#
# COMPACT_ATOMS: atom_id res chain seq x y z
N ALA A 1 -0.80 5.42 11.28
CA ALA A 1 -0.95 5.04 9.86
C ALA A 1 -0.86 6.22 8.89
N SER A 2 -1.41 7.40 9.20
CA SER A 2 -1.30 8.60 8.33
C SER A 2 0.16 9.01 8.07
N ALA A 3 1.02 8.96 9.08
CA ALA A 3 2.47 9.21 8.92
C ALA A 3 3.13 8.25 7.91
N LEU A 4 2.72 6.97 7.91
CA LEU A 4 3.20 6.00 6.94
C LEU A 4 2.79 6.39 5.51
N PHE A 5 1.57 6.89 5.31
CA PHE A 5 1.15 7.37 4.00
C PHE A 5 2.01 8.54 3.51
N TYR A 6 2.28 9.54 4.36
CA TYR A 6 3.15 10.65 4.00
C TYR A 6 4.58 10.20 3.64
N LYS A 7 5.08 9.14 4.27
CA LYS A 7 6.38 8.54 3.95
C LYS A 7 6.39 7.87 2.57
N VAL A 8 5.31 7.19 2.18
CA VAL A 8 5.28 6.36 0.96
C VAL A 8 4.63 7.04 -0.25
N LYS A 9 3.83 8.11 -0.06
CA LYS A 9 3.03 8.73 -1.13
C LYS A 9 3.84 9.24 -2.32
N GLY A 10 5.13 9.55 -2.13
CA GLY A 10 6.03 9.98 -3.19
C GLY A 10 6.58 8.83 -4.04
N ASN A 11 6.35 7.58 -3.65
CA ASN A 11 6.81 6.43 -4.42
C ASN A 11 5.98 6.29 -5.70
N ALA A 12 6.64 6.24 -6.86
CA ALA A 12 5.99 6.14 -8.17
C ALA A 12 5.06 4.92 -8.30
N ALA A 13 5.30 3.84 -7.54
CA ALA A 13 4.42 2.66 -7.50
C ALA A 13 2.99 2.98 -7.00
N LEU A 14 2.82 4.08 -6.28
CA LEU A 14 1.55 4.50 -5.69
C LEU A 14 0.88 5.66 -6.46
N SER A 15 1.48 6.09 -7.59
CA SER A 15 0.94 7.19 -8.37
C SER A 15 -0.49 6.91 -8.85
N GLY A 16 -1.37 7.90 -8.68
CA GLY A 16 -2.78 7.82 -9.01
C GLY A 16 -3.58 6.80 -8.18
N LYS A 17 -3.05 6.36 -7.03
CA LYS A 17 -3.75 5.46 -6.09
C LYS A 17 -4.27 6.23 -4.89
N ARG A 18 -5.40 5.78 -4.35
CA ARG A 18 -6.03 6.29 -3.14
C ARG A 18 -5.58 5.49 -1.93
N SER A 19 -5.38 6.18 -0.81
CA SER A 19 -5.11 5.55 0.47
C SER A 19 -6.39 5.23 1.23
N PHE A 20 -6.35 4.13 1.98
CA PHE A 20 -7.40 3.68 2.87
C PHE A 20 -6.76 3.31 4.21
N LEU A 21 -7.27 3.87 5.30
CA LEU A 21 -6.86 3.47 6.64
C LEU A 21 -7.82 2.39 7.12
N VAL A 22 -7.32 1.16 7.22
CA VAL A 22 -8.12 -0.02 7.54
C VAL A 22 -7.73 -0.52 8.93
N ASN A 23 -8.69 -0.58 9.84
CA ASN A 23 -8.48 -1.17 11.15
C ASN A 23 -8.31 -2.69 11.03
N ALA A 24 -7.29 -3.24 11.68
CA ALA A 24 -6.97 -4.66 11.70
C ALA A 24 -6.56 -5.06 13.13
N GLY A 25 -7.56 -5.29 13.98
CA GLY A 25 -7.35 -5.47 15.42
C GLY A 25 -6.77 -4.21 16.05
N ASN A 26 -5.66 -4.36 16.78
CA ASN A 26 -5.00 -3.25 17.49
C ASN A 26 -4.12 -2.36 16.60
N ILE A 27 -4.10 -2.59 15.29
CA ILE A 27 -3.30 -1.79 14.35
C ILE A 27 -4.17 -1.20 13.24
N THR A 28 -3.79 -0.01 12.77
CA THR A 28 -4.34 0.57 11.53
C THR A 28 -3.38 0.30 10.39
N ARG A 29 -3.84 -0.43 9.38
CA ARG A 29 -3.11 -0.70 8.14
C ARG A 29 -3.37 0.41 7.12
N LEU A 30 -2.33 0.83 6.43
CA LEU A 30 -2.47 1.62 5.22
C LEU A 30 -2.65 0.67 4.03
N GLN A 31 -3.79 0.74 3.37
CA GLN A 31 -4.00 0.12 2.07
C GLN A 31 -4.00 1.20 0.98
N VAL A 32 -3.61 0.82 -0.23
CA VAL A 32 -3.50 1.74 -1.36
C VAL A 32 -4.07 1.05 -2.60
N GLY A 33 -4.88 1.73 -3.40
CA GLY A 33 -5.55 1.13 -4.57
C GLY A 33 -6.44 2.12 -5.35
N PRO A 34 -7.19 1.68 -6.37
CA PRO A 34 -7.31 0.30 -6.83
C PRO A 34 -6.10 -0.17 -7.65
N PHE A 35 -5.86 -1.48 -7.64
CA PHE A 35 -4.93 -2.15 -8.56
C PHE A 35 -5.73 -3.04 -9.51
N VAL A 36 -5.35 -3.06 -10.79
CA VAL A 36 -6.06 -3.83 -11.83
C VAL A 36 -5.98 -5.34 -11.62
N SER A 37 -4.98 -5.82 -10.89
CA SER A 37 -4.79 -7.24 -10.60
C SER A 37 -3.95 -7.45 -9.34
N ARG A 38 -4.00 -8.68 -8.81
CA ARG A 38 -3.09 -9.14 -7.74
C ARG A 38 -1.62 -8.97 -8.13
N ALA A 39 -1.28 -9.23 -9.39
CA ALA A 39 0.08 -9.07 -9.92
C ALA A 39 0.53 -7.60 -9.90
N ALA A 40 -0.35 -6.67 -10.27
CA ALA A 40 -0.06 -5.24 -10.22
C ALA A 40 0.16 -4.76 -8.76
N ALA A 41 -0.67 -5.24 -7.82
CA ALA A 41 -0.49 -4.96 -6.38
C ALA A 41 0.84 -5.54 -5.85
N ASN A 42 1.21 -6.75 -6.27
CA ASN A 42 2.49 -7.36 -5.93
C ASN A 42 3.68 -6.53 -6.42
N ALA A 43 3.68 -6.11 -7.69
CA ALA A 43 4.75 -5.30 -8.25
C ALA A 43 4.92 -3.97 -7.49
N ALA A 44 3.81 -3.34 -7.08
CA ALA A 44 3.86 -2.14 -6.26
C ALA A 44 4.45 -2.42 -4.87
N CYS A 45 4.07 -3.54 -4.24
CA CYS A 45 4.66 -3.94 -2.96
C CYS A 45 6.15 -4.25 -3.04
N SER A 46 6.62 -4.92 -4.09
CA SER A 46 8.06 -5.18 -4.27
C SER A 46 8.88 -3.90 -4.34
N ARG A 47 8.36 -2.86 -5.02
CA ARG A 47 9.01 -1.54 -5.08
C ARG A 47 9.07 -0.85 -3.71
N LEU A 48 8.02 -0.98 -2.90
CA LEU A 48 8.01 -0.45 -1.54
C LEU A 48 8.99 -1.20 -0.62
N GLN A 49 9.07 -2.53 -0.74
CA GLN A 49 10.00 -3.35 0.01
C GLN A 49 11.47 -2.99 -0.31
N GLN A 50 11.79 -2.71 -1.57
CA GLN A 50 13.11 -2.19 -1.99
C GLN A 50 13.45 -0.84 -1.33
N SER A 51 12.43 -0.06 -0.96
CA SER A 51 12.58 1.20 -0.21
C SER A 51 12.52 0.99 1.32
N GLY A 52 12.63 -0.25 1.79
CA GLY A 52 12.59 -0.62 3.21
C GLY A 52 11.20 -0.60 3.84
N GLN A 53 10.13 -0.52 3.03
CA GLN A 53 8.76 -0.51 3.52
C GLN A 53 8.11 -1.89 3.40
N ALA A 54 7.72 -2.47 4.54
CA ALA A 54 6.91 -3.68 4.58
C ALA A 54 5.58 -3.46 3.82
N CYS A 55 5.27 -4.37 2.90
CA CYS A 55 4.08 -4.35 2.06
C CYS A 55 3.68 -5.78 1.70
N PHE A 56 2.38 -6.04 1.61
CA PHE A 56 1.82 -7.27 1.05
C PHE A 56 0.50 -6.98 0.34
N PRO A 57 0.18 -7.67 -0.77
CA PRO A 57 -1.09 -7.50 -1.45
C PRO A 57 -2.25 -8.07 -0.63
N VAL A 58 -3.38 -7.36 -0.63
CA VAL A 58 -4.65 -7.83 -0.07
C VAL A 58 -5.67 -8.03 -1.18
N LYS A 59 -6.63 -8.94 -0.99
CA LYS A 59 -7.86 -8.95 -1.78
C LYS A 59 -8.88 -8.11 -1.03
N VAL A 60 -9.56 -7.20 -1.72
CA VAL A 60 -10.78 -6.60 -1.20
C VAL A 60 -11.87 -7.66 -1.38
N ASN A 61 -12.44 -8.12 -0.27
CA ASN A 61 -13.70 -8.86 -0.27
C ASN A 61 -14.86 -7.86 -0.28
#